data_AF-A0A6T9GNG7-F1
#
_entry.id   AF-A0A6T9GNG7-F1
#
_cell.length_a   1.000
_cell.length_b   1.000
_cell.length_c   1.000
_cell.angle_alpha   90.00
_cell.angle_beta   90.00
_cell.angle_gamma   90.00
#
_symmetry.space_group_name_H-M   'P 1'
#
loop_
_entity.id
_entity.type
_entity.pdbx_description
1 polymer ?
#
loop_
_entity_poly.entity_id
_entity_poly.type
_entity_poly.pdbx_seq_one_letter_code
_entity_poly.pdbx_strand_id
1 'polypeptide(L)'
;MLADRKKAKLAIEKKRKAEKIRIERERRAKQERRDQRAEAKRKRKAAREEAMMRARRSKLRQGMSMAEIEAEEVDAPVEESEEEVSSEEEQEQFYGIGDDGKMGECHYCKDGGELLCCDGCEKVFHFECLVPPMRQADMPEGDWFCDFCTAESNGAPAAAGDAAAATTEAASASTTAQATASTAPVQPS
;
A
#
# COMPACT_ATOMS: atom_id res chain seq x y z
N MET A 1 15.24 -1.26 45.78
CA MET A 1 13.86 -1.25 45.22
C MET A 1 13.53 0.00 44.38
N LEU A 2 13.40 1.20 44.96
CA LEU A 2 12.96 2.39 44.18
C LEU A 2 14.04 2.90 43.19
N ALA A 3 15.31 2.87 43.60
CA ALA A 3 16.45 3.26 42.76
C ALA A 3 16.64 2.33 41.55
N ASP A 4 16.40 1.02 41.72
CA ASP A 4 16.50 0.01 40.67
C ASP A 4 15.41 0.20 39.60
N ARG A 5 14.18 0.53 40.02
CA ARG A 5 13.08 0.92 39.10
C ARG A 5 13.43 2.18 38.31
N LYS A 6 14.08 3.18 38.90
CA LYS A 6 14.52 4.40 38.20
C LYS A 6 15.60 4.09 37.16
N LYS A 7 16.59 3.26 37.51
CA LYS A 7 17.63 2.80 36.58
C LYS A 7 17.03 2.00 35.40
N ALA A 8 16.07 1.12 35.67
CA ALA A 8 15.38 0.36 34.63
C ALA A 8 14.62 1.27 33.63
N LYS A 9 13.92 2.30 34.12
CA LYS A 9 13.23 3.29 33.26
C LYS A 9 14.21 4.05 32.37
N LEU A 10 15.32 4.54 32.93
CA LEU A 10 16.36 5.23 32.18
C LEU A 10 17.00 4.33 31.11
N ALA A 11 17.19 3.04 31.41
CA ALA A 11 17.70 2.08 30.43
C ALA A 11 16.72 1.87 29.26
N ILE A 12 15.41 1.78 29.54
CA ILE A 12 14.38 1.67 28.49
C ILE A 12 14.34 2.94 27.63
N GLU A 13 14.39 4.12 28.24
CA GLU A 13 14.40 5.40 27.51
C GLU A 13 15.66 5.52 26.63
N LYS A 14 16.83 5.14 27.15
CA LYS A 14 18.07 5.10 26.36
C LYS A 14 17.97 4.15 25.18
N LYS A 15 17.38 2.97 25.35
CA LYS A 15 17.14 2.02 24.24
C LYS A 15 16.18 2.60 23.19
N ARG A 16 15.06 3.21 23.61
CA ARG A 16 14.11 3.88 22.71
C ARG A 16 14.76 5.02 21.93
N LYS A 17 15.60 5.83 22.59
CA LYS A 17 16.33 6.93 21.96
C LYS A 17 17.38 6.42 20.97
N ALA A 18 18.13 5.38 21.33
CA ALA A 18 19.08 4.74 20.42
C ALA A 18 18.38 4.16 19.18
N GLU A 19 17.23 3.53 19.37
CA GLU A 19 16.43 2.98 18.28
C GLU A 19 15.87 4.07 17.35
N LYS A 20 15.37 5.17 17.91
CA LYS A 20 14.93 6.33 17.12
C LYS A 20 16.07 6.88 16.25
N ILE A 21 17.27 7.00 16.80
CA ILE A 21 18.46 7.46 16.06
C ILE A 21 18.83 6.46 14.96
N ARG A 22 18.72 5.15 15.22
CA ARG A 22 18.97 4.09 14.22
C ARG A 22 18.01 4.23 13.04
N ILE A 23 16.71 4.30 13.32
CA ILE A 23 15.66 4.43 12.31
C ILE A 23 15.85 5.72 11.50
N GLU A 24 16.13 6.85 12.15
CA GLU A 24 16.35 8.12 11.47
C GLU A 24 17.57 8.08 10.52
N ARG A 25 18.66 7.45 10.95
CA ARG A 25 19.85 7.24 10.08
C ARG A 25 19.53 6.37 8.87
N GLU A 26 18.75 5.31 9.06
CA GLU A 26 18.33 4.43 7.98
C GLU A 26 17.43 5.15 6.98
N ARG A 27 16.44 5.92 7.46
CA ARG A 27 15.58 6.77 6.62
C ARG A 27 16.41 7.79 5.84
N ARG A 28 17.38 8.44 6.48
CA ARG A 28 18.29 9.38 5.82
C ARG A 28 19.12 8.69 4.73
N ALA A 29 19.67 7.51 5.01
CA ALA A 29 20.41 6.73 4.04
C ALA A 29 19.54 6.26 2.85
N LYS A 30 18.28 5.88 3.10
CA LYS A 30 17.32 5.53 2.03
C LYS A 30 16.99 6.76 1.17
N GLN A 31 16.74 7.91 1.79
CA GLN A 31 16.51 9.16 1.07
C GLN A 31 17.72 9.57 0.23
N GLU A 32 18.93 9.48 0.79
CA GLU A 32 20.17 9.81 0.07
C GLU A 32 20.36 8.92 -1.16
N ARG A 33 20.09 7.61 -1.07
CA ARG A 33 20.13 6.71 -2.24
C ARG A 33 19.12 7.12 -3.32
N ARG A 34 17.90 7.53 -2.94
CA ARG A 34 16.88 8.02 -3.89
C ARG A 34 17.35 9.31 -4.57
N ASP A 35 17.87 10.25 -3.79
CA ASP A 35 18.37 11.53 -4.29
C ASP A 35 19.56 11.31 -5.23
N GLN A 36 20.50 10.41 -4.90
CA GLN A 36 21.62 10.02 -5.77
C GLN A 36 21.14 9.40 -7.09
N ARG A 37 20.14 8.51 -7.08
CA ARG A 37 19.55 7.94 -8.30
C ARG A 37 18.88 9.02 -9.16
N ALA A 38 18.14 9.93 -8.54
CA ALA A 38 17.49 11.05 -9.23
C ALA A 38 18.52 12.02 -9.84
N GLU A 39 19.58 12.35 -9.10
CA GLU A 39 20.67 13.18 -9.58
C GLU A 39 21.42 12.49 -10.74
N ALA A 40 21.69 11.19 -10.66
CA ALA A 40 22.30 10.44 -11.75
C ALA A 40 21.43 10.45 -13.01
N LYS A 41 20.10 10.29 -12.88
CA LYS A 41 19.15 10.44 -14.01
C LYS A 41 19.23 11.84 -14.62
N ARG A 42 19.19 12.90 -13.78
CA ARG A 42 19.32 14.30 -14.23
C ARG A 42 20.65 14.57 -14.95
N LYS A 43 21.77 14.06 -14.42
CA LYS A 43 23.10 14.17 -15.05
C LYS A 43 23.15 13.48 -16.41
N ARG A 44 22.59 12.27 -16.53
CA ARG A 44 22.51 11.56 -17.82
C ARG A 44 21.69 12.34 -18.84
N LYS A 45 20.54 12.90 -18.44
CA LYS A 45 19.69 13.74 -19.30
C LYS A 45 20.45 14.99 -19.77
N ALA A 46 21.09 15.71 -18.83
CA ALA A 46 21.89 16.89 -19.15
C ALA A 46 23.06 16.57 -20.09
N ALA A 47 23.76 15.45 -19.88
CA ALA A 47 24.86 15.02 -20.75
C ALA A 47 24.37 14.67 -22.17
N ARG A 48 23.19 14.04 -22.31
CA ARG A 48 22.55 13.78 -23.61
C ARG A 48 22.22 15.09 -24.33
N GLU A 49 21.63 16.05 -23.61
CA GLU A 49 21.30 17.37 -24.15
C GLU A 49 22.56 18.15 -24.55
N GLU A 50 23.61 18.10 -23.74
CA GLU A 50 24.91 18.71 -24.06
C GLU A 50 25.55 18.07 -25.31
N ALA A 51 25.50 16.75 -25.42
CA ALA A 51 26.00 16.02 -26.60
C ALA A 51 25.21 16.39 -27.86
N MET A 52 23.89 16.51 -27.76
CA MET A 52 23.02 16.97 -28.86
C MET A 52 23.38 18.39 -29.27
N MET A 53 23.47 19.32 -28.32
CA MET A 53 23.85 20.72 -28.59
C MET A 53 25.26 20.83 -29.19
N ARG A 54 26.19 19.98 -28.77
CA ARG A 54 27.54 19.90 -29.35
C ARG A 54 27.52 19.38 -30.79
N ALA A 55 26.73 18.34 -31.07
CA ALA A 55 26.54 17.82 -32.43
C ALA A 55 25.94 18.89 -33.34
N ARG A 56 24.90 19.60 -32.89
CA ARG A 56 24.28 20.73 -33.61
C ARG A 56 25.28 21.83 -33.95
N ARG A 57 26.11 22.25 -32.97
CA ARG A 57 27.21 23.22 -33.21
C ARG A 57 28.23 22.71 -34.23
N SER A 58 28.55 21.42 -34.21
CA SER A 58 29.48 20.80 -35.18
C SER A 58 28.91 20.84 -36.60
N LYS A 59 27.62 20.50 -36.78
CA LYS A 59 26.94 20.54 -38.07
C LYS A 59 26.90 21.96 -38.66
N LEU A 60 26.60 22.97 -37.82
CA LEU A 60 26.66 24.37 -38.23
C LEU A 60 28.07 24.77 -38.70
N ARG A 61 29.12 24.29 -38.03
CA ARG A 61 30.51 24.52 -38.44
C ARG A 61 30.86 23.82 -39.76
N GLN A 62 30.21 22.70 -40.08
CA GLN A 62 30.36 21.98 -41.34
C GLN A 62 29.60 22.64 -42.50
N GLY A 63 28.90 23.76 -42.26
CA GLY A 63 28.20 24.51 -43.30
C GLY A 63 26.76 24.10 -43.52
N MET A 64 26.21 23.20 -42.69
CA MET A 64 24.77 22.91 -42.69
C MET A 64 24.01 24.13 -42.14
N SER A 65 22.97 24.53 -42.85
CA SER A 65 22.07 25.59 -42.39
C SER A 65 21.26 25.11 -41.17
N MET A 66 20.81 26.07 -40.37
CA MET A 66 19.98 25.78 -39.18
C MET A 66 18.70 25.00 -39.55
N ALA A 67 18.12 25.28 -40.73
CA ALA A 67 16.96 24.57 -41.27
C ALA A 67 17.27 23.13 -41.71
N GLU A 68 18.46 22.86 -42.27
CA GLU A 68 18.90 21.50 -42.61
C GLU A 68 19.20 20.66 -41.36
N ILE A 69 19.69 21.31 -40.29
CA ILE A 69 19.94 20.61 -39.01
C ILE A 69 18.63 20.26 -38.32
N GLU A 70 17.65 21.17 -38.29
CA GLU A 70 16.33 20.93 -37.72
C GLU A 70 15.57 19.82 -38.46
N ALA A 71 15.77 19.69 -39.78
CA ALA A 71 15.19 18.61 -40.57
C ALA A 71 15.79 17.21 -40.30
N GLU A 72 17.01 17.12 -39.74
CA GLU A 72 17.63 15.85 -39.32
C GLU A 72 17.43 15.52 -37.82
N GLU A 73 17.17 16.52 -36.96
CA GLU A 73 16.97 16.31 -35.51
C GLU A 73 15.62 15.65 -35.16
N VAL A 74 14.72 15.49 -36.14
CA VAL A 74 13.37 14.90 -35.99
C VAL A 74 13.30 13.36 -36.06
N ASP A 75 14.41 12.65 -36.33
CA ASP A 75 14.42 11.18 -36.49
C ASP A 75 15.47 10.46 -35.63
N ALA A 76 15.94 11.09 -34.54
CA ALA A 76 16.64 10.34 -33.50
C ALA A 76 15.57 9.66 -32.63
N PRO A 77 15.54 8.33 -32.50
CA PRO A 77 14.61 7.67 -31.60
C PRO A 77 14.82 8.25 -30.21
N VAL A 78 13.86 9.06 -29.81
CA VAL A 78 13.51 9.23 -28.42
C VAL A 78 12.97 7.87 -28.00
N GLU A 79 13.89 6.92 -27.77
CA GLU A 79 13.72 5.90 -26.75
C GLU A 79 13.75 6.65 -25.40
N GLU A 80 12.77 7.54 -25.24
CA GLU A 80 12.06 7.72 -23.99
C GLU A 80 11.28 6.42 -23.86
N SER A 81 11.95 5.43 -23.28
CA SER A 81 11.23 4.42 -22.53
C SER A 81 10.51 5.19 -21.42
N GLU A 82 9.31 5.65 -21.73
CA GLU A 82 8.22 5.90 -20.78
C GLU A 82 7.75 4.59 -20.14
N GLU A 83 8.54 3.51 -20.19
CA GLU A 83 8.46 2.43 -19.23
C GLU A 83 9.02 2.90 -17.87
N GLU A 84 8.27 3.83 -17.29
CA GLU A 84 8.00 3.90 -15.86
C GLU A 84 7.42 2.54 -15.42
N VAL A 85 8.28 1.54 -15.25
CA VAL A 85 8.03 0.45 -14.32
C VAL A 85 9.33 0.18 -13.58
N SER A 86 9.60 1.02 -12.58
CA SER A 86 10.51 0.68 -11.49
C SER A 86 9.76 -0.17 -10.46
N SER A 87 9.21 -1.32 -10.87
CA SER A 87 8.80 -2.38 -9.94
C SER A 87 10.09 -2.93 -9.34
N GLU A 88 10.53 -2.42 -8.20
CA GLU A 88 10.47 -3.12 -6.91
C GLU A 88 10.15 -2.20 -5.71
N GLU A 89 9.76 -0.93 -5.87
CA GLU A 89 9.52 -0.03 -4.71
C GLU A 89 8.30 0.92 -4.82
N GLU A 90 7.19 0.45 -5.40
CA GLU A 90 5.85 1.01 -5.10
C GLU A 90 5.01 0.12 -4.17
N GLN A 91 5.56 -0.99 -3.67
CA GLN A 91 4.89 -1.82 -2.66
C GLN A 91 5.09 -1.32 -1.22
N GLU A 92 5.23 0.00 -1.01
CA GLU A 92 5.10 0.59 0.33
C GLU A 92 4.21 1.85 0.33
N GLN A 93 3.25 1.98 -0.60
CA GLN A 93 2.12 2.89 -0.38
C GLN A 93 0.88 2.65 -1.25
N PHE A 94 0.20 1.49 -1.19
CA PHE A 94 -1.21 1.41 -1.64
C PHE A 94 -1.99 0.16 -1.16
N TYR A 95 -1.96 -0.16 0.13
CA TYR A 95 -3.24 -0.48 0.78
C TYR A 95 -3.47 0.69 1.70
N GLY A 96 -4.29 1.62 1.24
CA GLY A 96 -4.73 2.72 2.08
C GLY A 96 -5.22 2.12 3.39
N ILE A 97 -4.54 2.44 4.49
CA ILE A 97 -5.26 2.60 5.74
C ILE A 97 -6.18 3.80 5.46
N GLY A 98 -7.33 3.51 4.87
CA GLY A 98 -8.49 4.35 5.04
C GLY A 98 -8.68 4.51 6.55
N ASP A 99 -8.99 5.72 6.96
CA ASP A 99 -9.21 6.11 8.37
C ASP A 99 -10.45 5.40 8.99
N ASP A 100 -11.10 4.51 8.24
CA ASP A 100 -12.33 3.78 8.60
C ASP A 100 -12.08 2.39 9.25
N GLY A 101 -10.83 1.97 9.43
CA GLY A 101 -10.49 0.77 10.21
C GLY A 101 -10.95 -0.58 9.64
N LYS A 102 -11.50 -0.63 8.42
CA LYS A 102 -11.77 -1.90 7.71
C LYS A 102 -10.57 -2.25 6.82
N MET A 103 -9.60 -2.99 7.37
CA MET A 103 -8.70 -3.79 6.54
C MET A 103 -9.54 -4.91 5.93
N GLY A 104 -10.13 -4.64 4.77
CA GLY A 104 -10.95 -5.60 4.07
C GLY A 104 -10.07 -6.57 3.29
N GLU A 105 -9.78 -7.74 3.82
CA GLU A 105 -9.35 -8.86 2.99
C GLU A 105 -10.59 -9.47 2.31
N CYS A 106 -10.42 -9.98 1.08
CA CYS A 106 -11.50 -10.68 0.40
C CYS A 106 -12.08 -11.79 1.28
N HIS A 107 -13.41 -11.86 1.43
CA HIS A 107 -14.04 -12.90 2.24
C HIS A 107 -13.64 -14.31 1.81
N TYR A 108 -13.45 -14.52 0.51
CA TYR A 108 -13.14 -15.82 -0.08
C TYR A 108 -11.64 -16.13 -0.11
N CYS A 109 -10.80 -15.26 -0.69
CA CYS A 109 -9.38 -15.56 -0.88
C CYS A 109 -8.46 -15.01 0.21
N LYS A 110 -8.96 -14.16 1.12
CA LYS A 110 -8.16 -13.53 2.20
C LYS A 110 -6.98 -12.69 1.71
N ASP A 111 -6.97 -12.34 0.43
CA ASP A 111 -6.00 -11.41 -0.14
C ASP A 111 -6.58 -10.00 -0.23
N GLY A 112 -5.68 -9.02 -0.16
CA GLY A 112 -5.96 -7.63 -0.52
C GLY A 112 -5.89 -7.45 -2.05
N GLY A 113 -6.59 -6.44 -2.58
CA GLY A 113 -6.54 -6.08 -3.99
C GLY A 113 -7.60 -5.04 -4.36
N GLU A 114 -8.08 -5.10 -5.60
CA GLU A 114 -9.25 -4.35 -6.06
C GLU A 114 -10.53 -5.02 -5.55
N LEU A 115 -11.05 -4.47 -4.45
CA LEU A 115 -12.07 -5.11 -3.65
C LEU A 115 -13.36 -4.27 -3.62
N LEU A 116 -14.49 -4.95 -3.75
CA LEU A 116 -15.84 -4.40 -3.74
C LEU A 116 -16.46 -4.51 -2.34
N CYS A 117 -16.86 -3.38 -1.77
CA CYS A 117 -17.56 -3.30 -0.49
C CYS A 117 -19.05 -3.60 -0.66
N CYS A 118 -19.61 -4.36 0.28
CA CYS A 118 -21.06 -4.54 0.38
C CYS A 118 -21.68 -3.43 1.24
N ASP A 119 -22.75 -2.78 0.78
CA ASP A 119 -23.43 -1.73 1.57
C ASP A 119 -24.23 -2.27 2.76
N GLY A 120 -24.50 -3.58 2.76
CA GLY A 120 -25.23 -4.26 3.84
C GLY A 120 -24.34 -4.89 4.94
N CYS A 121 -23.02 -4.94 4.77
CA CYS A 121 -22.14 -5.58 5.76
C CYS A 121 -20.69 -5.12 5.66
N GLU A 122 -19.87 -5.47 6.66
CA GLU A 122 -18.44 -5.09 6.69
C GLU A 122 -17.54 -5.95 5.78
N LYS A 123 -18.14 -6.80 4.93
CA LYS A 123 -17.40 -7.74 4.08
C LYS A 123 -17.02 -7.11 2.75
N VAL A 124 -15.88 -7.52 2.23
CA VAL A 124 -15.33 -7.05 0.96
C VAL A 124 -14.99 -8.25 0.07
N PHE A 125 -15.18 -8.12 -1.25
CA PHE A 125 -15.09 -9.23 -2.20
C PHE A 125 -14.37 -8.80 -3.49
N HIS A 126 -13.65 -9.72 -4.14
CA HIS A 126 -13.16 -9.46 -5.51
C HIS A 126 -14.30 -9.73 -6.51
N PHE A 127 -14.37 -8.98 -7.61
CA PHE A 127 -15.31 -9.20 -8.72
C PHE A 127 -15.26 -10.64 -9.27
N GLU A 128 -14.05 -11.21 -9.32
CA GLU A 128 -13.79 -12.58 -9.79
C GLU A 128 -14.11 -13.65 -8.75
N CYS A 129 -14.15 -13.27 -7.47
CA CYS A 129 -14.49 -14.18 -6.36
C CYS A 129 -16.01 -14.32 -6.15
N LEU A 130 -16.82 -13.51 -6.85
CA LEU A 130 -18.27 -13.68 -6.89
C LEU A 130 -18.66 -14.86 -7.79
N VAL A 131 -19.71 -15.59 -7.42
CA VAL A 131 -20.17 -16.76 -8.19
C VAL A 131 -21.65 -16.54 -8.55
N PRO A 132 -21.99 -16.19 -9.80
CA PRO A 132 -21.15 -16.04 -10.99
C PRO A 132 -20.25 -14.77 -11.00
N PRO A 133 -19.10 -14.79 -11.69
CA PRO A 133 -18.16 -13.67 -11.71
C PRO A 133 -18.79 -12.45 -12.38
N MET A 134 -18.88 -11.35 -11.63
CA MET A 134 -19.51 -10.12 -12.09
C MET A 134 -18.47 -9.26 -12.81
N ARG A 135 -18.77 -8.76 -14.00
CA ARG A 135 -17.91 -7.78 -14.68
C ARG A 135 -18.28 -6.38 -14.20
N GLN A 136 -17.30 -5.49 -14.13
CA GLN A 136 -17.47 -4.08 -13.77
C GLN A 136 -18.49 -3.35 -14.67
N ALA A 137 -18.72 -3.85 -15.90
CA ALA A 137 -19.72 -3.35 -16.84
C ALA A 137 -21.18 -3.70 -16.47
N ASP A 138 -21.39 -4.69 -15.60
CA ASP A 138 -22.70 -5.13 -15.11
C ASP A 138 -23.04 -4.48 -13.75
N MET A 139 -22.22 -3.53 -13.28
CA MET A 139 -22.44 -2.79 -12.04
C MET A 139 -23.56 -1.75 -12.23
N PRO A 140 -24.68 -1.85 -11.50
CA PRO A 140 -25.71 -0.81 -11.54
C PRO A 140 -25.17 0.50 -10.95
N GLU A 141 -25.62 1.65 -11.46
CA GLU A 141 -25.40 2.95 -10.83
C GLU A 141 -26.18 3.01 -9.50
N GLY A 142 -25.62 2.45 -8.42
CA GLY A 142 -26.26 2.38 -7.10
C GLY A 142 -25.56 1.45 -6.10
N ASP A 143 -26.22 1.20 -4.97
CA ASP A 143 -25.73 0.36 -3.87
C ASP A 143 -25.64 -1.13 -4.29
N TRP A 144 -24.57 -1.81 -3.88
CA TRP A 144 -24.36 -3.23 -4.15
C TRP A 144 -24.40 -4.08 -2.89
N PHE A 145 -25.15 -5.18 -2.95
CA PHE A 145 -25.32 -6.13 -1.85
C PHE A 145 -24.75 -7.50 -2.23
N CYS A 146 -23.97 -8.09 -1.33
CA CYS A 146 -23.44 -9.45 -1.50
C CYS A 146 -24.55 -10.51 -1.41
N ASP A 147 -24.30 -11.72 -1.90
CA ASP A 147 -25.29 -12.81 -1.91
C ASP A 147 -25.90 -13.10 -0.53
N PHE A 148 -25.14 -12.91 0.55
CA PHE A 148 -25.63 -13.06 1.92
C PHE A 148 -26.65 -11.98 2.28
N CYS A 149 -26.33 -10.70 1.99
CA CYS A 149 -27.24 -9.59 2.22
C CYS A 149 -28.47 -9.67 1.31
N THR A 150 -28.31 -10.12 0.06
CA THR A 150 -29.43 -10.35 -0.87
C THR A 150 -30.32 -11.52 -0.41
N ALA A 151 -29.74 -12.57 0.18
CA ALA A 151 -30.50 -13.67 0.77
C ALA A 151 -31.27 -13.25 2.04
N GLU A 152 -30.67 -12.41 2.90
CA GLU A 152 -31.29 -11.92 4.14
C GLU A 152 -32.32 -10.80 3.92
N SER A 153 -32.22 -10.02 2.84
CA SER A 153 -33.13 -8.91 2.53
C SER A 153 -34.50 -9.31 1.96
N ASN A 154 -34.80 -10.61 1.86
CA ASN A 154 -36.19 -11.10 1.77
C ASN A 154 -36.99 -10.95 3.09
N GLY A 155 -36.46 -10.18 4.05
CA GLY A 155 -37.11 -9.85 5.32
C GLY A 155 -36.89 -8.40 5.80
N ALA A 156 -37.25 -7.40 4.99
CA ALA A 156 -37.54 -6.00 5.38
C ALA A 156 -36.36 -5.06 5.81
N PRO A 157 -36.52 -3.71 5.69
CA PRO A 157 -35.46 -2.83 5.18
C PRO A 157 -34.87 -1.80 6.17
N ALA A 158 -33.66 -1.35 5.82
CA ALA A 158 -33.07 0.00 5.86
C ALA A 158 -33.12 0.91 7.11
N ALA A 159 -31.92 1.46 7.40
CA ALA A 159 -31.59 2.80 7.93
C ALA A 159 -31.27 2.97 9.43
N ALA A 160 -29.97 3.16 9.72
CA ALA A 160 -29.34 4.26 10.48
C ALA A 160 -27.91 3.80 10.87
N GLY A 161 -26.81 4.46 10.51
CA GLY A 161 -26.56 5.90 10.56
C GLY A 161 -25.97 6.25 11.93
N ASP A 162 -24.68 6.61 11.96
CA ASP A 162 -23.82 6.94 13.10
C ASP A 162 -24.48 7.63 14.32
N ALA A 163 -24.13 7.13 15.52
CA ALA A 163 -24.04 7.97 16.71
C ALA A 163 -23.06 7.37 17.73
N ALA A 164 -21.95 8.09 17.90
CA ALA A 164 -21.09 8.01 19.07
C ALA A 164 -21.85 8.35 20.37
N ALA A 165 -21.51 7.68 21.46
CA ALA A 165 -21.04 8.29 22.72
C ALA A 165 -21.35 7.41 23.95
N ALA A 166 -20.30 7.26 24.78
CA ALA A 166 -20.35 7.24 26.25
C ALA A 166 -21.04 6.02 26.92
N THR A 167 -20.68 5.48 28.08
CA THR A 167 -19.67 5.63 29.14
C THR A 167 -20.00 4.51 30.14
N THR A 168 -19.17 4.31 31.16
CA THR A 168 -19.41 3.51 32.40
C THR A 168 -19.17 2.00 32.24
N GLU A 169 -18.06 1.47 32.73
CA GLU A 169 -17.75 1.10 34.13
C GLU A 169 -18.49 -0.15 34.66
N ALA A 170 -17.65 -1.10 35.07
CA ALA A 170 -17.77 -2.00 36.21
C ALA A 170 -18.73 -3.20 36.18
N ALA A 171 -18.06 -4.36 36.11
CA ALA A 171 -18.20 -5.51 37.00
C ALA A 171 -19.45 -6.40 36.86
N SER A 172 -19.20 -7.65 36.47
CA SER A 172 -19.37 -8.76 37.43
C SER A 172 -18.51 -9.96 37.04
N ALA A 173 -17.76 -10.42 38.02
CA ALA A 173 -17.02 -11.67 38.00
C ALA A 173 -17.99 -12.85 38.00
N SER A 174 -17.63 -13.93 37.30
CA SER A 174 -17.88 -15.29 37.75
C SER A 174 -16.84 -16.22 37.16
N THR A 175 -15.89 -16.56 38.02
CA THR A 175 -15.16 -17.83 38.10
C THR A 175 -15.97 -19.01 37.56
N THR A 176 -15.31 -19.97 36.88
CA THR A 176 -15.31 -21.40 37.25
C THR A 176 -14.29 -22.21 36.42
N ALA A 177 -13.42 -22.89 37.18
CA ALA A 177 -12.76 -24.18 37.01
C ALA A 177 -11.92 -24.54 35.76
N GLN A 178 -10.65 -24.85 36.09
CA GLN A 178 -9.79 -25.82 35.41
C GLN A 178 -10.44 -27.20 35.34
N ALA A 179 -10.24 -27.90 34.22
CA ALA A 179 -10.31 -29.35 34.14
C ALA A 179 -9.08 -29.89 33.41
N THR A 180 -8.53 -30.95 33.99
CA THR A 180 -7.24 -31.59 33.77
C THR A 180 -7.29 -32.74 32.77
N ALA A 181 -6.12 -33.04 32.18
CA ALA A 181 -5.71 -34.34 31.62
C ALA A 181 -6.49 -34.81 30.36
N SER A 182 -6.00 -35.67 29.48
CA SER A 182 -4.90 -36.63 29.55
C SER A 182 -4.51 -37.05 28.12
N THR A 183 -3.24 -37.39 27.92
CA THR A 183 -2.62 -37.74 26.62
C THR A 183 -2.69 -39.25 26.34
N ALA A 184 -3.08 -39.61 25.10
CA ALA A 184 -2.89 -40.90 24.39
C ALA A 184 -3.54 -42.16 25.01
N PRO A 185 -3.62 -43.33 24.31
CA PRO A 185 -3.16 -43.70 22.95
C PRO A 185 -4.23 -44.45 22.11
N VAL A 186 -3.98 -44.66 20.80
CA VAL A 186 -4.16 -45.95 20.09
C VAL A 186 -3.89 -45.81 18.57
N GLN A 187 -2.88 -46.54 18.10
CA GLN A 187 -2.87 -47.22 16.79
C GLN A 187 -3.40 -48.65 17.02
N PRO A 188 -3.98 -49.37 16.03
CA PRO A 188 -3.29 -49.93 14.84
C PRO A 188 -4.18 -49.83 13.57
N SER A 189 -3.83 -50.26 12.35
CA SER A 189 -2.90 -51.29 11.89
C SER A 189 -2.47 -51.06 10.44
#